data_AF-A0A7C6LJK6-F1
#
_entry.id   AF-A0A7C6LJK6-F1
#
_cell.length_a   1.000
_cell.length_b   1.000
_cell.length_c   1.000
_cell.angle_alpha   90.00
_cell.angle_beta   90.00
_cell.angle_gamma   90.00
#
_symmetry.space_group_name_H-M   'P 1'
#
loop_
_entity.id
_entity.type
_entity.pdbx_description
1 polymer ?
#
loop_
_entity_poly.entity_id
_entity_poly.type
_entity_poly.pdbx_seq_one_letter_code
_entity_poly.pdbx_strand_id
1 'polypeptide(L)'
;MHRSAIAEFVQTVTSFGPVRAKYLPRRGQSLRLLGASVASGDSAITIKSEEGQIKIDLNDIEHISFASEDRKYFIRMPDALVELRPDDDDD
;
A
#
# COMPACT_ATOMS: atom_id res chain seq x y z
N MET A 1 17.61 10.16 -2.83
CA MET A 1 16.27 10.67 -3.19
C MET A 1 15.15 9.66 -2.91
N HIS A 2 15.33 8.35 -3.11
CA HIS A 2 14.29 7.33 -2.79
C HIS A 2 13.82 7.30 -1.32
N ARG A 3 14.72 7.48 -0.35
CA ARG A 3 14.38 7.36 1.08
C ARG A 3 13.35 8.39 1.56
N SER A 4 13.36 9.60 1.00
CA SER A 4 12.41 10.66 1.39
C SER A 4 10.99 10.34 0.94
N ALA A 5 10.83 9.83 -0.28
CA ALA A 5 9.52 9.42 -0.82
C ALA A 5 8.94 8.22 -0.06
N ILE A 6 9.78 7.25 0.33
CA ILE A 6 9.34 6.10 1.14
C ILE A 6 8.91 6.56 2.53
N ALA A 7 9.65 7.46 3.18
CA ALA A 7 9.29 7.97 4.50
C ALA A 7 7.97 8.77 4.46
N GLU A 8 7.80 9.64 3.47
CA GLU A 8 6.55 10.39 3.27
C GLU A 8 5.37 9.47 2.99
N PHE A 9 5.57 8.45 2.15
CA PHE A 9 4.59 7.41 1.89
C PHE A 9 4.18 6.69 3.18
N VAL A 10 5.15 6.15 3.95
CA VAL A 10 4.89 5.45 5.23
C VAL A 10 4.12 6.35 6.19
N GLN A 11 4.55 7.60 6.36
CA GLN A 11 3.89 8.55 7.25
C GLN A 11 2.45 8.83 6.80
N THR A 12 2.24 9.01 5.50
CA THR A 12 0.91 9.29 4.95
C THR A 12 -0.03 8.10 5.12
N VAL A 13 0.39 6.90 4.75
CA VAL A 13 -0.51 5.73 4.75
C VAL A 13 -0.78 5.18 6.13
N THR A 14 0.11 5.42 7.10
CA THR A 14 -0.14 5.10 8.52
C THR A 14 -1.05 6.13 9.19
N SER A 15 -1.16 7.33 8.63
CA SER A 15 -2.14 8.34 9.06
C SER A 15 -3.54 8.11 8.50
N PHE A 16 -3.68 7.21 7.52
CA PHE A 16 -4.99 6.80 7.04
C PHE A 16 -5.74 6.02 8.13
N GLY A 17 -7.06 6.14 8.10
CA GLY A 17 -7.94 5.19 8.79
C GLY A 17 -7.90 3.83 8.08
N PRO A 18 -9.05 3.11 8.03
CA PRO A 18 -9.16 1.94 7.18
C PRO A 18 -8.76 2.23 5.72
N VAL A 19 -8.19 1.24 5.03
CA VAL A 19 -7.70 1.38 3.64
C VAL A 19 -8.25 0.28 2.74
N ARG A 20 -8.38 0.62 1.45
CA ARG A 20 -8.54 -0.37 0.38
C ARG A 20 -7.19 -0.62 -0.27
N ALA A 21 -6.79 -1.89 -0.34
CA ALA A 21 -5.55 -2.30 -0.98
C ALA A 21 -5.78 -3.37 -2.04
N LYS A 22 -4.99 -3.33 -3.11
CA LYS A 22 -4.97 -4.37 -4.14
C LYS A 22 -3.54 -4.76 -4.44
N TYR A 23 -3.22 -6.03 -4.27
CA TYR A 23 -1.96 -6.64 -4.63
C TYR A 23 -2.07 -7.32 -6.00
N LEU A 24 -1.24 -6.90 -6.94
CA LEU A 24 -1.16 -7.40 -8.31
C LEU A 24 0.21 -8.05 -8.54
N PRO A 25 0.37 -9.35 -8.23
CA PRO A 25 1.64 -10.02 -8.47
C PRO A 25 1.85 -10.27 -9.97
N ARG A 26 3.11 -10.34 -10.40
CA ARG A 26 3.49 -10.74 -11.77
C ARG A 26 3.07 -12.16 -12.11
N ARG A 27 2.97 -13.03 -11.09
CA ARG A 27 2.52 -14.43 -11.21
C ARG A 27 1.60 -14.76 -10.05
N GLY A 28 0.51 -15.46 -10.32
CA GLY A 28 -0.47 -15.87 -9.32
C GLY A 28 -1.74 -15.02 -9.34
N GLN A 29 -2.51 -15.07 -8.26
CA GLN A 29 -3.78 -14.37 -8.14
C GLN A 29 -3.63 -13.04 -7.41
N SER A 30 -4.39 -12.05 -7.83
CA SER A 30 -4.48 -10.77 -7.15
C SER A 30 -5.23 -10.90 -5.83
N LEU A 31 -4.80 -10.17 -4.80
CA LEU A 31 -5.49 -10.06 -3.53
C LEU A 31 -6.07 -8.65 -3.39
N ARG A 32 -7.34 -8.54 -3.00
CA ARG A 32 -7.98 -7.28 -2.64
C ARG A 32 -8.31 -7.34 -1.16
N LEU A 33 -8.01 -6.25 -0.44
CA LEU A 33 -8.36 -6.06 0.97
C LEU A 33 -9.23 -4.81 1.07
N LEU A 34 -10.38 -4.94 1.71
CA LEU A 34 -11.27 -3.83 2.07
C LEU A 34 -11.25 -3.61 3.59
N GLY A 35 -11.50 -2.39 4.05
CA GLY A 35 -11.50 -2.03 5.47
C GLY A 35 -10.21 -2.40 6.20
N ALA A 36 -9.08 -2.46 5.49
CA ALA A 36 -7.83 -2.98 6.03
C ALA A 36 -7.16 -1.97 6.97
N SER A 37 -6.46 -2.46 7.98
CA SER A 37 -5.61 -1.66 8.84
C SER A 37 -4.18 -1.60 8.29
N VAL A 38 -3.49 -0.48 8.50
CA VAL A 38 -2.09 -0.27 8.12
C VAL A 38 -1.21 -0.23 9.36
N ALA A 39 -0.13 -0.99 9.37
CA ALA A 39 0.90 -0.95 10.40
C ALA A 39 2.29 -0.80 9.75
N SER A 40 3.09 0.14 10.25
CA SER A 40 4.51 0.28 9.87
C SER A 40 5.41 -0.44 10.86
N GLY A 41 6.37 -1.21 10.35
CA GLY A 41 7.54 -1.67 11.09
C GLY A 41 8.82 -1.04 10.52
N ASP A 42 9.96 -1.43 11.07
CA ASP A 42 11.27 -0.84 10.72
C ASP A 42 11.66 -1.02 9.24
N SER A 43 11.24 -2.12 8.61
CA SER A 43 11.61 -2.46 7.23
C SER A 43 10.42 -2.77 6.31
N ALA A 44 9.19 -2.70 6.81
CA ALA A 44 8.02 -3.08 6.03
C ALA A 44 6.74 -2.36 6.48
N ILE A 45 5.80 -2.19 5.54
CA ILE A 45 4.41 -1.87 5.85
C ILE A 45 3.59 -3.15 5.72
N THR A 46 2.72 -3.38 6.69
CA THR A 46 1.73 -4.45 6.67
C THR A 46 0.33 -3.86 6.54
N ILE A 47 -0.41 -4.32 5.55
CA ILE A 47 -1.83 -3.99 5.34
C ILE A 47 -2.62 -5.27 5.58
N LYS A 48 -3.58 -5.24 6.49
CA LYS A 48 -4.29 -6.46 6.93
C LYS A 48 -5.79 -6.23 7.11
N SER A 49 -6.59 -7.13 6.56
CA SER A 49 -8.02 -7.28 6.84
C SER A 49 -8.34 -8.73 7.19
N GLU A 50 -9.62 -9.06 7.37
CA GLU A 50 -10.08 -10.44 7.55
C GLU A 50 -9.85 -11.31 6.30
N GLU A 51 -9.77 -10.69 5.12
CA GLU A 51 -9.56 -11.37 3.83
C GLU A 51 -8.10 -11.80 3.62
N GLY A 52 -7.15 -11.18 4.34
CA GLY A 52 -5.73 -11.50 4.22
C GLY A 52 -4.79 -10.37 4.59
N GLN A 53 -3.56 -10.48 4.10
CA GLN A 53 -2.47 -9.56 4.42
C GLN A 53 -1.60 -9.30 3.20
N ILE A 54 -1.25 -8.03 3.01
CA ILE A 54 -0.24 -7.57 2.05
C ILE A 54 0.95 -7.03 2.86
N LYS A 55 2.15 -7.51 2.55
CA LYS A 55 3.39 -6.99 3.14
C LYS A 55 4.20 -6.32 2.05
N ILE A 56 4.56 -5.06 2.26
CA ILE A 56 5.42 -4.26 1.39
C ILE A 56 6.77 -4.13 2.10
N ASP A 57 7.82 -4.79 1.60
CA ASP A 57 9.18 -4.54 2.09
C ASP A 57 9.67 -3.21 1.53
N LEU A 58 10.11 -2.31 2.42
CA LEU A 58 10.54 -0.97 2.02
C LEU A 58 11.79 -0.99 1.15
N ASN A 59 12.61 -2.06 1.24
CA ASN A 59 13.80 -2.22 0.41
C ASN A 59 13.48 -2.68 -1.01
N ASP A 60 12.31 -3.29 -1.20
CA ASP A 60 11.84 -3.79 -2.51
C ASP A 60 11.04 -2.73 -3.28
N ILE A 61 10.89 -1.51 -2.76
CA ILE A 61 10.16 -0.46 -3.46
C ILE A 61 11.02 0.10 -4.61
N GLU A 62 10.67 -0.27 -5.85
CA GLU A 62 11.28 0.26 -7.08
C GLU A 62 10.76 1.68 -7.39
N HIS A 63 9.48 1.95 -7.12
CA HIS A 63 8.86 3.24 -7.42
C HIS A 63 7.58 3.47 -6.62
N ILE A 64 7.31 4.72 -6.24
CA ILE A 64 6.05 5.16 -5.64
C ILE A 64 5.50 6.30 -6.49
N SER A 65 4.23 6.20 -6.88
CA SER A 65 3.50 7.29 -7.53
C SER A 65 2.16 7.53 -6.83
N PHE A 66 1.76 8.79 -6.74
CA PHE A 66 0.49 9.20 -6.13
C PHE A 66 -0.41 9.83 -7.19
N ALA A 67 -1.63 9.31 -7.33
CA ALA A 67 -2.69 9.89 -8.13
C ALA A 67 -3.61 10.70 -7.21
N SER A 68 -3.57 12.03 -7.33
CA SER A 68 -4.30 12.94 -6.45
C SER A 68 -5.81 12.89 -6.64
N GLU A 69 -6.30 12.62 -7.86
CA GLU A 69 -7.73 12.55 -8.17
C GLU A 69 -8.44 11.42 -7.40
N ASP A 70 -7.76 10.28 -7.23
CA ASP A 70 -8.29 9.10 -6.53
C ASP A 70 -7.73 8.94 -5.10
N ARG A 71 -6.90 9.90 -4.64
CA ARG A 71 -6.11 9.81 -3.40
C ARG A 71 -5.41 8.44 -3.24
N LYS A 72 -4.80 7.99 -4.33
CA LYS A 72 -4.33 6.61 -4.49
C LYS A 72 -2.83 6.53 -4.72
N TYR A 73 -2.18 5.67 -3.94
CA TYR A 73 -0.80 5.28 -4.13
C TYR A 73 -0.68 4.04 -5.01
N PHE A 74 0.36 4.04 -5.84
CA PHE A 74 0.83 2.90 -6.59
C PHE A 74 2.28 2.63 -6.18
N ILE A 75 2.52 1.43 -5.65
CA ILE A 75 3.82 0.98 -5.15
C ILE A 75 4.29 -0.14 -6.06
N ARG A 76 5.32 0.12 -6.85
CA ARG A 76 5.94 -0.87 -7.72
C ARG A 76 7.04 -1.60 -6.97
N MET A 77 6.99 -2.93 -7.04
CA MET A 77 7.98 -3.86 -6.49
C MET A 77 8.48 -4.79 -7.61
N PRO A 78 9.62 -5.49 -7.45
CA PRO A 78 10.19 -6.35 -8.48
C PRO A 78 9.21 -7.38 -9.02
N ASP A 79 8.34 -7.91 -8.16
CA ASP A 79 7.41 -8.99 -8.46
C ASP A 79 5.93 -8.57 -8.40
N ALA A 80 5.61 -7.31 -8.08
CA ALA A 80 4.22 -6.88 -7.91
C ALA A 80 3.97 -5.38 -8.08
N LEU A 81 2.69 -5.03 -8.19
CA LEU A 81 2.18 -3.68 -8.02
C LEU A 81 1.17 -3.69 -6.87
N VAL A 82 1.31 -2.76 -5.92
CA VAL A 82 0.31 -2.52 -4.87
C VAL A 82 -0.39 -1.22 -5.15
N GLU A 83 -1.72 -1.27 -5.16
CA GLU A 83 -2.58 -0.10 -5.14
C GLU A 83 -3.10 0.10 -3.72
N LEU A 84 -3.04 1.32 -3.21
CA LEU A 84 -3.45 1.64 -1.84
C LEU A 84 -4.15 2.99 -1.79
N ARG A 85 -5.31 3.07 -1.15
CA ARG A 85 -6.03 4.32 -0.90
C ARG A 85 -6.80 4.25 0.41
N PRO A 86 -7.15 5.39 1.03
CA PRO A 86 -8.11 5.42 2.13
C PRO A 86 -9.40 4.69 1.75
N ASP A 87 -9.98 4.00 2.72
CA ASP A 87 -11.34 3.49 2.65
C ASP A 87 -12.27 4.57 3.18
N ASP A 88 -12.32 5.68 2.46
CA ASP A 88 -13.33 6.70 2.71
C ASP A 88 -14.68 6.09 2.27
N ASP A 89 -15.60 5.89 3.22
CA ASP A 89 -17.02 5.63 2.98
C ASP A 89 -17.63 6.85 2.26
N ASP A 90 -17.30 7.03 0.98
CA ASP A 90 -18.10 7.81 0.04
C ASP A 90 -19.05 6.85 -0.67
N ASP A 91 -20.03 6.34 0.09
CA ASP A 91 -21.32 5.81 -0.40
C ASP A 91 -22.44 6.30 0.55
#